data_AF-A0A2L1K5E9-F1
#
_entry.id   AF-A0A2L1K5E9-F1
#
_cell.length_a   1.000
_cell.length_b   1.000
_cell.length_c   1.000
_cell.angle_alpha   90.00
_cell.angle_beta   90.00
_cell.angle_gamma   90.00
#
_symmetry.space_group_name_H-M   'P 1'
#
loop_
_entity.id
_entity.type
_entity.pdbx_description
1 polymer ?
#
loop_
_entity_poly.entity_id
_entity_poly.type
_entity_poly.pdbx_seq_one_letter_code
_entity_poly.pdbx_strand_id
1 'polypeptide(L)'
;TPDEARVKEFNLKQMWKSPNGTIRNILNGTVFREPILCKNVPRLIPGWTKPICIGRHAFGDQYKATDIVINGPGKLKLVFVPEGKVEKTELEVYKFTGAGGVALSMYNTDESISAFAEASMNTA
;
A
#
# COMPACT_ATOMS: atom_id res chain seq x y z
N THR A 1 12.54 0.20 7.13
CA THR A 1 11.44 -0.71 7.47
C THR A 1 12.07 -1.98 8.00
N PRO A 2 11.99 -2.26 9.30
CA PRO A 2 12.56 -3.47 9.88
C PRO A 2 11.79 -4.72 9.43
N ASP A 3 12.51 -5.80 9.18
CA ASP A 3 12.02 -7.18 9.04
C ASP A 3 12.46 -8.01 10.26
N GLU A 4 12.18 -9.32 10.27
CA GLU A 4 12.53 -10.22 11.38
C GLU A 4 14.04 -10.24 11.67
N ALA A 5 14.87 -10.20 10.62
CA ALA A 5 16.31 -10.15 10.76
C ALA A 5 16.76 -8.85 11.44
N ARG A 6 16.18 -7.70 11.05
CA ARG A 6 16.47 -6.40 11.66
C ARG A 6 15.97 -6.29 13.09
N VAL A 7 14.85 -6.94 13.44
CA VAL A 7 14.38 -7.01 14.84
C VAL A 7 15.43 -7.70 15.72
N LYS A 8 15.99 -8.82 15.24
CA LYS A 8 17.04 -9.56 15.95
C LYS A 8 18.37 -8.81 15.99
N GLU A 9 18.80 -8.23 14.87
CA GLU A 9 20.05 -7.48 14.75
C GLU A 9 20.10 -6.27 15.69
N PHE A 10 19.00 -5.51 15.77
CA PHE A 10 18.93 -4.26 16.53
C PHE A 10 18.20 -4.37 17.87
N ASN A 11 17.82 -5.59 18.28
CA ASN A 11 17.06 -5.86 19.51
C ASN A 11 15.81 -4.97 19.65
N LEU A 12 15.01 -4.89 18.58
CA LEU A 12 13.84 -4.02 18.52
C LEU A 12 12.69 -4.62 19.35
N LYS A 13 11.93 -3.76 20.06
CA LYS A 13 10.75 -4.20 20.83
C LYS A 13 9.65 -4.84 19.97
N GLN A 14 9.54 -4.41 18.72
CA GLN A 14 8.58 -4.92 17.75
C GLN A 14 9.05 -4.58 16.33
N MET A 15 8.42 -5.20 15.33
CA MET A 15 8.62 -4.86 13.93
C MET A 15 7.87 -3.56 13.61
N TRP A 16 8.55 -2.43 13.76
CA TRP A 16 7.97 -1.11 13.52
C TRP A 16 7.54 -0.92 12.06
N LYS A 17 6.43 -0.19 11.85
CA LYS A 17 5.97 0.19 10.51
C LYS A 17 6.99 1.10 9.81
N SER A 18 6.93 1.13 8.48
CA SER A 18 7.79 2.00 7.66
C SER A 18 7.60 3.48 8.03
N PRO A 19 8.66 4.23 8.39
CA PRO A 19 8.53 5.65 8.73
C PRO A 19 8.05 6.49 7.55
N ASN A 20 8.49 6.15 6.33
CA ASN A 20 8.01 6.79 5.10
C ASN A 20 6.50 6.59 4.91
N GLY A 21 6.01 5.37 5.21
CA GLY A 21 4.59 5.06 5.14
C GLY A 21 3.81 5.89 6.16
N THR A 22 4.28 5.95 7.41
CA THR A 22 3.65 6.75 8.47
C THR A 22 3.53 8.22 8.10
N ILE A 23 4.60 8.85 7.62
CA ILE A 23 4.59 10.28 7.25
C ILE A 23 3.63 10.53 6.07
N ARG A 24 3.75 9.75 4.99
CA ARG A 24 2.88 9.90 3.81
C ARG A 24 1.41 9.69 4.13
N ASN A 25 1.11 8.79 5.05
CA ASN A 25 -0.25 8.53 5.49
C ASN A 25 -0.87 9.70 6.27
N ILE A 26 -0.05 10.48 6.96
CA ILE A 26 -0.49 11.70 7.66
C ILE A 26 -0.67 12.84 6.66
N LEU A 27 0.30 13.01 5.75
CA LEU A 27 0.29 14.11 4.78
C LEU A 27 -0.69 13.87 3.62
N ASN A 28 -1.00 12.61 3.31
CA ASN A 28 -1.63 12.19 2.06
C ASN A 28 -0.83 12.66 0.81
N GLY A 29 -1.32 12.35 -0.39
CA GLY A 29 -0.87 12.99 -1.63
C GLY A 29 -0.11 12.09 -2.61
N THR A 30 0.60 12.76 -3.51
CA THR A 30 1.26 12.14 -4.68
C THR A 30 2.76 12.35 -4.61
N VAL A 31 3.52 11.27 -4.73
CA VAL A 31 4.99 11.34 -4.82
C VAL A 31 5.38 11.29 -6.29
N PHE A 32 5.88 12.40 -6.81
CA PHE A 32 6.46 12.49 -8.14
C PHE A 32 7.93 12.08 -8.12
N ARG A 33 8.32 11.25 -9.09
CA ARG A 33 9.70 10.78 -9.26
C ARG A 33 10.12 10.95 -10.71
N GLU A 34 11.17 11.71 -10.92
CA GLU A 34 11.76 11.96 -12.24
C GLU A 34 13.26 11.64 -12.20
N PRO A 35 13.85 11.08 -13.28
CA PRO A 35 15.29 10.88 -13.35
C PRO A 35 16.05 12.21 -13.50
N ILE A 36 17.19 12.31 -12.82
CA ILE A 36 18.20 13.33 -13.13
C ILE A 36 19.06 12.81 -14.29
N LEU A 37 19.00 13.46 -15.45
CA LEU A 37 19.69 13.01 -16.66
C LEU A 37 21.13 13.55 -16.74
N CYS A 38 22.12 12.65 -16.70
CA CYS A 38 23.52 12.98 -16.90
C CYS A 38 23.93 12.71 -18.36
N LYS A 39 24.56 13.70 -19.02
CA LYS A 39 24.96 13.60 -20.44
C LYS A 39 25.93 12.44 -20.73
N ASN A 40 26.72 12.03 -19.74
CA ASN A 40 27.77 11.01 -19.86
C ASN A 40 27.34 9.62 -19.34
N VAL A 41 26.11 9.45 -18.87
CA VAL A 41 25.61 8.15 -18.37
C VAL A 41 24.68 7.53 -19.40
N PRO A 42 25.02 6.38 -20.02
CA PRO A 42 24.13 5.70 -20.94
C PRO A 42 22.89 5.16 -20.20
N ARG A 43 21.75 5.18 -20.88
CA ARG A 43 20.47 4.72 -20.33
C ARG A 43 20.27 3.23 -20.63
N LEU A 44 19.59 2.53 -19.71
CA LEU A 44 19.24 1.11 -19.89
C LEU A 44 18.37 0.88 -21.13
N ILE A 45 17.45 1.81 -21.40
CA ILE A 45 16.63 1.81 -22.61
C ILE A 45 17.09 2.99 -23.48
N PRO A 46 17.85 2.75 -24.56
CA PRO A 46 18.47 3.82 -25.35
C PRO A 46 17.46 4.79 -25.98
N GLY A 47 16.28 4.28 -26.36
CA GLY A 47 15.21 5.07 -26.98
C GLY A 47 14.52 6.07 -26.05
N TRP A 48 14.73 5.99 -24.73
CA TRP A 48 14.19 6.96 -23.78
C TRP A 48 15.04 8.23 -23.80
N THR A 49 14.74 9.14 -24.71
CA THR A 49 15.48 10.40 -24.91
C THR A 49 14.94 11.56 -24.06
N LYS A 50 13.75 11.43 -23.50
CA LYS A 50 13.11 12.40 -22.60
C LYS A 50 12.89 11.77 -21.21
N PRO A 51 12.86 12.58 -20.13
CA PRO A 51 12.54 12.06 -18.80
C PRO A 51 11.10 11.53 -18.77
N ILE A 52 10.88 10.56 -17.90
CA ILE A 52 9.54 10.04 -17.56
C ILE A 52 9.35 10.31 -16.08
N CYS A 53 8.34 11.12 -15.75
CA CYS A 53 7.94 11.37 -14.38
C CYS A 53 6.84 10.38 -13.96
N ILE A 54 7.01 9.73 -12.81
CA ILE A 54 6.03 8.81 -12.24
C ILE A 54 5.34 9.51 -11.07
N GLY A 55 4.05 9.79 -11.22
CA GLY A 55 3.16 10.16 -10.11
C GLY A 55 2.70 8.91 -9.37
N ARG A 56 3.17 8.73 -8.13
CA ARG A 56 2.77 7.60 -7.28
C ARG A 56 1.76 8.04 -6.23
N HIS A 57 0.57 7.43 -6.24
CA HIS A 57 -0.40 7.57 -5.15
C HIS A 57 0.17 7.03 -3.84
N ALA A 58 0.26 7.88 -2.82
CA ALA A 58 0.99 7.61 -1.59
C ALA A 58 0.08 7.36 -0.38
N PHE A 59 -1.07 6.72 -0.60
CA PHE A 59 -2.08 6.45 0.42
C PHE A 59 -2.76 5.10 0.21
N GLY A 60 -3.14 4.43 1.31
CA GLY A 60 -3.96 3.23 1.26
C GLY A 60 -3.26 1.97 0.73
N ASP A 61 -4.06 1.09 0.13
CA ASP A 61 -3.67 -0.15 -0.55
C ASP A 61 -2.78 -1.05 0.33
N GLN A 62 -1.85 -1.80 -0.27
CA GLN A 62 -0.95 -2.70 0.46
C GLN A 62 -0.10 -2.00 1.54
N TYR A 63 0.06 -0.67 1.49
CA TYR A 63 0.84 0.07 2.48
C TYR A 63 0.10 0.30 3.80
N LYS A 64 -1.22 0.08 3.81
CA LYS A 64 -2.09 0.10 5.00
C LYS A 64 -2.96 -1.14 5.12
N ALA A 65 -2.60 -2.21 4.44
CA ALA A 65 -3.34 -3.44 4.53
C ALA A 65 -3.20 -4.08 5.91
N THR A 66 -4.19 -4.88 6.26
CA THR A 66 -4.15 -5.81 7.38
C THR A 66 -4.01 -7.21 6.82
N ASP A 67 -2.96 -7.90 7.23
CA ASP A 67 -2.65 -9.27 6.83
C ASP A 67 -2.67 -10.23 8.02
N ILE A 68 -2.93 -11.51 7.72
CA ILE A 68 -2.97 -12.57 8.72
C ILE A 68 -2.58 -13.91 8.11
N VAL A 69 -1.86 -14.72 8.88
CA VAL A 69 -1.65 -16.15 8.61
C VAL A 69 -2.83 -16.92 9.19
N ILE A 70 -3.53 -17.69 8.35
CA ILE A 70 -4.65 -18.53 8.75
C ILE A 70 -4.13 -19.93 9.04
N ASN A 71 -4.38 -20.43 10.25
CA ASN A 71 -3.98 -21.77 10.68
C ASN A 71 -5.22 -22.67 10.77
N GLY A 72 -5.41 -23.55 9.80
CA GLY A 72 -6.50 -24.51 9.74
C GLY A 72 -7.75 -24.07 8.94
N PRO A 73 -8.80 -24.91 8.92
CA PRO A 73 -10.02 -24.66 8.17
C PRO A 73 -10.89 -23.58 8.84
N GLY A 74 -11.60 -22.79 8.04
CA GLY A 74 -12.44 -21.70 8.52
C GLY A 74 -13.05 -20.86 7.40
N LYS A 75 -14.01 -19.98 7.73
CA LYS A 75 -14.60 -19.05 6.77
C LYS A 75 -14.05 -17.65 7.02
N LEU A 76 -13.42 -17.08 5.99
CA LEU A 76 -12.99 -15.69 5.97
C LEU A 76 -14.10 -14.82 5.39
N LYS A 77 -14.49 -13.78 6.12
CA LYS A 77 -15.46 -12.79 5.67
C LYS A 77 -14.87 -11.39 5.78
N LEU A 78 -15.29 -10.50 4.88
CA LEU A 78 -15.16 -9.06 5.02
C LEU A 78 -16.48 -8.50 5.54
N VAL A 79 -16.43 -7.72 6.61
CA VAL A 79 -17.63 -7.15 7.25
C VAL A 79 -17.50 -5.64 7.27
N PHE A 80 -18.49 -4.95 6.70
CA PHE A 80 -18.61 -3.50 6.78
C PHE A 80 -19.79 -3.14 7.68
N VAL A 81 -19.51 -2.35 8.72
CA VAL A 81 -20.50 -1.88 9.68
C VAL A 81 -20.65 -0.36 9.50
N PRO A 82 -21.71 0.11 8.83
CA PRO A 82 -21.93 1.54 8.66
C PRO A 82 -22.26 2.22 10.01
N GLU A 83 -21.71 3.41 10.24
CA GLU A 83 -22.10 4.22 11.39
C GLU A 83 -23.56 4.67 11.28
N GLY A 84 -24.30 4.58 12.39
CA GLY A 84 -25.68 5.06 12.48
C GLY A 84 -26.72 4.27 11.66
N LYS A 85 -26.32 3.19 10.99
CA LYS A 85 -27.23 2.28 10.26
C LYS A 85 -27.16 0.88 10.87
N VAL A 86 -28.29 0.18 10.88
CA VAL A 86 -28.39 -1.16 11.47
C VAL A 86 -27.89 -2.24 10.51
N GLU A 87 -28.04 -2.03 9.21
CA GLU A 87 -27.72 -3.05 8.20
C GLU A 87 -26.21 -3.08 7.92
N LYS A 88 -25.57 -4.19 8.28
CA LYS A 88 -24.17 -4.50 7.95
C LYS A 88 -24.07 -5.24 6.63
N THR A 89 -22.98 -5.02 5.92
CA THR A 89 -22.62 -5.82 4.74
C THR A 89 -21.65 -6.91 5.14
N GLU A 90 -21.98 -8.18 4.85
CA GLU A 90 -21.07 -9.31 5.02
C GLU A 90 -20.78 -9.95 3.66
N LEU A 91 -19.50 -10.04 3.31
CA LEU A 91 -19.04 -10.68 2.09
C LEU A 91 -18.17 -11.87 2.46
N GLU A 92 -18.51 -13.07 1.98
CA GLU A 92 -17.62 -14.22 2.09
C GLU A 92 -16.46 -14.07 1.11
N VAL A 93 -15.24 -14.07 1.63
CA VAL A 93 -14.02 -13.97 0.81
C VAL A 93 -13.61 -15.38 0.38
N TYR A 94 -13.49 -16.30 1.33
CA TYR A 94 -13.09 -17.67 1.07
C TYR A 94 -13.40 -18.61 2.25
N LYS A 95 -13.58 -19.90 1.96
CA LYS A 95 -13.65 -20.97 2.97
C LYS A 95 -12.39 -21.84 2.88
N PHE A 96 -11.50 -21.68 3.85
CA PHE A 96 -10.34 -22.54 4.04
C PHE A 96 -10.79 -23.94 4.47
N THR A 97 -10.35 -24.97 3.76
CA THR A 97 -10.68 -26.38 4.04
C THR A 97 -9.47 -27.22 4.45
N GLY A 98 -8.25 -26.72 4.20
CA GLY A 98 -7.01 -27.43 4.46
C GLY A 98 -6.24 -26.91 5.68
N ALA A 99 -4.92 -27.11 5.67
CA ALA A 99 -4.03 -26.79 6.78
C ALA A 99 -3.93 -25.29 7.13
N GLY A 100 -4.34 -24.39 6.23
CA GLY A 100 -4.28 -22.95 6.44
C GLY A 100 -4.01 -22.17 5.16
N GLY A 101 -3.51 -20.94 5.31
CA GLY A 101 -3.16 -20.04 4.22
C GLY A 101 -2.82 -18.64 4.73
N VAL A 102 -3.02 -17.63 3.88
CA VAL A 102 -2.86 -16.22 4.25
C VAL A 102 -4.05 -15.41 3.74
N ALA A 103 -4.30 -14.28 4.39
CA ALA A 103 -5.32 -13.33 3.95
C ALA A 103 -4.79 -11.90 4.06
N LEU A 104 -5.29 -11.03 3.18
CA LEU A 104 -4.95 -9.62 3.10
C LEU A 104 -6.22 -8.83 2.84
N SER A 105 -6.43 -7.74 3.59
CA SER A 105 -7.48 -6.76 3.32
C SER A 105 -6.86 -5.38 3.19
N MET A 106 -7.25 -4.63 2.18
CA MET A 106 -6.77 -3.27 1.91
C MET A 106 -7.92 -2.32 1.61
N TYR A 107 -7.65 -1.02 1.63
CA TYR A 107 -8.65 0.01 1.38
C TYR A 107 -8.02 1.25 0.74
N ASN A 108 -8.87 2.07 0.13
CA ASN A 108 -8.55 3.43 -0.30
C ASN A 108 -9.81 4.31 -0.08
N THR A 109 -9.73 5.62 -0.32
CA THR A 109 -10.90 6.51 -0.21
C THR A 109 -11.04 7.41 -1.43
N ASP A 110 -12.27 7.77 -1.75
CA ASP A 110 -12.62 8.60 -2.90
C ASP A 110 -11.92 9.97 -2.84
N GLU A 111 -11.79 10.56 -1.64
CA GLU A 111 -11.10 11.83 -1.44
C GLU A 111 -9.61 11.71 -1.78
N SER A 112 -8.97 10.61 -1.36
CA SER A 112 -7.55 10.39 -1.65
C SER A 112 -7.32 10.12 -3.13
N ILE A 113 -8.20 9.35 -3.79
CA ILE A 113 -8.11 9.07 -5.23
C ILE A 113 -8.33 10.35 -6.05
N SER A 114 -9.33 11.15 -5.69
CA SER A 114 -9.62 12.41 -6.39
C SER A 114 -8.45 13.41 -6.27
N ALA A 115 -7.88 13.55 -5.07
CA ALA A 115 -6.70 14.38 -4.85
C ALA A 115 -5.47 13.88 -5.63
N PHE A 116 -5.30 12.56 -5.76
CA PHE A 116 -4.24 11.97 -6.59
C PHE A 116 -4.42 12.33 -8.08
N ALA A 117 -5.66 12.24 -8.59
CA ALA A 117 -5.98 12.61 -9.97
C ALA A 117 -5.72 14.10 -10.23
N GLU A 118 -6.21 14.98 -9.34
CA GLU A 118 -6.00 16.42 -9.45
C GLU A 118 -4.51 16.78 -9.43
N ALA A 119 -3.74 16.25 -8.48
CA ALA A 119 -2.30 16.49 -8.42
C ALA A 119 -1.57 16.02 -9.69
N SER A 120 -1.99 14.87 -10.25
CA SER A 120 -1.40 14.33 -11.47
C SER A 120 -1.69 15.21 -12.68
N MET A 121 -2.91 15.70 -12.82
CA MET A 121 -3.29 16.59 -13.93
C MET A 121 -2.66 17.98 -13.80
N ASN A 122 -2.50 18.50 -12.59
CA ASN A 122 -1.84 19.79 -12.35
C ASN A 122 -0.32 19.75 -12.56
N THR A 123 0.29 18.56 -12.52
CA THR A 123 1.74 18.38 -12.72
C THR A 123 2.09 18.03 -14.17
N ALA A 124 1.10 17.63 -14.97
CA ALA A 124 1.25 17.26 -16.38
C ALA A 124 1.55 18.49 -17.26
#